data_AF-A0A1A0H291-F1
#
_entry.id   AF-A0A1A0H291-F1
#
_cell.length_a   1.000
_cell.length_b   1.000
_cell.length_c   1.000
_cell.angle_alpha   90.00
_cell.angle_beta   90.00
_cell.angle_gamma   90.00
#
_symmetry.space_group_name_H-M   'P 1'
#
loop_
_entity.id
_entity.type
_entity.pdbx_description
1 polymer ?
#
loop_
_entity_poly.entity_id
_entity_poly.type
_entity_poly.pdbx_seq_one_letter_code
_entity_poly.pdbx_strand_id
1 'polypeptide(L)'
;MYYCGYIAVRLREIQDALLDLGKFCKMIELVLFAFFKGAVQALENAKDVSEMRELLWVFRSKTWVTPYVDSLFNNIAQGFSKYIRVHGLKLLKDSQEGVIERAKLGLGHAFSKVKVKFTVQKNGANIS
;
A
#
# COMPACT_ATOMS: atom_id res chain seq x y z
N MET A 1 17.18 -11.95 -22.80
CA MET A 1 17.85 -11.06 -21.81
C MET A 1 17.10 -10.89 -20.48
N TYR A 2 15.85 -11.35 -20.33
CA TYR A 2 15.05 -11.21 -19.08
C TYR A 2 15.51 -12.07 -17.88
N TYR A 3 16.30 -13.12 -18.12
CA TYR A 3 16.76 -14.02 -17.05
C TYR A 3 17.81 -13.39 -16.11
N CYS A 4 18.60 -12.43 -16.62
CA CYS A 4 19.67 -11.80 -15.84
C CYS A 4 19.09 -10.95 -14.68
N GLY A 5 18.03 -10.18 -14.93
CA GLY A 5 17.37 -9.38 -13.90
C GLY A 5 16.64 -10.22 -12.83
N TYR A 6 16.14 -11.40 -13.19
CA TYR A 6 15.48 -12.32 -12.25
C TYR A 6 16.46 -12.89 -11.22
N ILE A 7 17.68 -13.24 -11.65
CA ILE A 7 18.73 -13.77 -10.78
C ILE A 7 19.29 -12.65 -9.90
N ALA A 8 19.46 -11.45 -10.44
CA ALA A 8 20.04 -10.31 -9.72
C ALA A 8 19.27 -9.98 -8.42
N VAL A 9 17.94 -9.96 -8.44
CA VAL A 9 17.14 -9.67 -7.22
C VAL A 9 17.27 -10.75 -6.13
N ARG A 10 17.70 -11.96 -6.50
CA ARG A 10 17.94 -13.05 -5.54
C ARG A 10 19.37 -13.08 -5.00
N LEU A 11 20.27 -12.23 -5.50
CA LEU A 11 21.63 -12.12 -4.98
C LEU A 11 21.62 -11.45 -3.61
N ARG A 12 22.37 -12.04 -2.67
CA ARG A 12 22.49 -11.53 -1.29
C ARG A 12 22.98 -10.09 -1.25
N GLU A 13 23.96 -9.75 -2.08
CA GLU A 13 24.50 -8.39 -2.18
C GLU A 13 23.43 -7.34 -2.52
N ILE A 14 22.52 -7.67 -3.44
CA ILE A 14 21.44 -6.78 -3.84
C ILE A 14 20.38 -6.72 -2.73
N GLN A 15 20.08 -7.83 -2.07
CA GLN A 15 19.17 -7.83 -0.91
C GLN A 15 19.71 -6.97 0.23
N ASP A 16 21.00 -7.08 0.54
CA ASP A 16 21.68 -6.29 1.56
C ASP A 16 21.69 -4.80 1.19
N ALA A 17 21.89 -4.47 -0.09
CA ALA A 17 21.78 -3.10 -0.58
C ALA A 17 20.35 -2.53 -0.52
N LEU A 18 19.33 -3.37 -0.70
CA LEU A 18 17.91 -2.98 -0.57
C LEU A 18 17.48 -2.88 0.91
N LEU A 19 18.12 -3.64 1.80
CA LEU A 19 17.92 -3.54 3.25
C LEU A 19 18.60 -2.31 3.85
N ASP A 20 19.70 -1.83 3.26
CA ASP A 20 20.34 -0.59 3.67
C ASP A 20 19.55 0.63 3.20
N LEU A 21 19.03 1.42 4.15
CA LEU A 21 18.21 2.60 3.84
C LEU A 21 18.98 3.64 3.01
N GLY A 22 20.28 3.84 3.28
CA GLY A 22 21.10 4.83 2.59
C GLY A 22 21.29 4.52 1.12
N LYS A 23 21.55 3.25 0.79
CA LYS A 23 21.62 2.75 -0.59
C LYS A 23 20.24 2.72 -1.24
N PHE A 24 19.21 2.32 -0.50
CA PHE A 24 17.85 2.26 -0.99
C PHE A 24 17.28 3.63 -1.40
N CYS A 25 17.49 4.66 -0.56
CA CYS A 25 17.07 6.04 -0.87
C CYS A 25 17.78 6.66 -2.08
N LYS A 26 18.92 6.10 -2.53
CA LYS A 26 19.56 6.52 -3.79
C LYS A 26 18.90 5.88 -5.01
N MET A 27 18.20 4.75 -4.83
CA MET A 27 17.52 4.04 -5.89
C MET A 27 16.06 4.49 -6.09
N ILE A 28 15.42 5.00 -5.03
CA ILE A 28 14.02 5.43 -5.08
C ILE A 28 13.84 6.83 -4.49
N GLU A 29 12.95 7.60 -5.09
CA GLU A 29 12.54 8.92 -4.61
C GLU A 29 11.02 8.97 -4.49
N LEU A 30 10.52 9.52 -3.37
CA LEU A 30 9.09 9.69 -3.16
C LEU A 30 8.62 10.93 -3.92
N VAL A 31 7.92 10.70 -5.05
CA VAL A 31 7.40 11.79 -5.90
C VAL A 31 6.14 12.43 -5.32
N LEU A 32 5.22 11.62 -4.80
CA LEU A 32 3.92 12.09 -4.32
C LEU A 32 3.39 11.21 -3.20
N PHE A 33 2.86 11.83 -2.15
CA PHE A 33 2.11 11.17 -1.10
C PHE A 33 0.82 11.93 -0.83
N ALA A 34 -0.32 11.24 -0.87
CA ALA A 34 -1.64 11.83 -0.67
C ALA A 34 -2.34 11.19 0.53
N PHE A 35 -2.67 12.01 1.53
CA PHE A 35 -3.47 11.57 2.68
C PHE A 35 -4.94 11.33 2.28
N PHE A 36 -5.58 10.34 2.91
CA PHE A 36 -7.02 10.19 2.79
C PHE A 36 -7.74 11.30 3.53
N LYS A 37 -8.80 11.84 2.92
CA LYS A 37 -9.62 12.90 3.53
C LYS A 37 -10.44 12.40 4.73
N GLY A 38 -10.59 11.09 4.92
CA GLY A 38 -11.32 10.50 6.04
C GLY A 38 -11.37 8.97 6.00
N ALA A 39 -11.88 8.38 7.08
CA ALA A 39 -11.97 6.93 7.26
C ALA A 39 -12.89 6.24 6.24
N VAL A 40 -13.98 6.90 5.82
CA VAL A 40 -14.92 6.37 4.83
C VAL A 40 -14.25 6.22 3.46
N GLN A 41 -13.55 7.26 2.99
CA GLN A 41 -12.80 7.22 1.74
C GLN A 41 -11.67 6.17 1.79
N ALA A 42 -10.96 6.08 2.91
CA ALA A 42 -9.91 5.07 3.08
C ALA A 42 -10.48 3.64 2.98
N LEU A 43 -11.69 3.41 3.53
CA LEU A 43 -12.37 2.12 3.48
C LEU A 43 -12.89 1.79 2.08
N GLU A 44 -13.47 2.75 1.37
CA GLU A 44 -13.90 2.60 -0.03
C GLU A 44 -12.69 2.28 -0.92
N ASN A 45 -11.61 3.06 -0.80
CA ASN A 45 -10.35 2.80 -1.48
C ASN A 45 -9.75 1.44 -1.09
N ALA A 46 -9.94 0.93 0.12
CA ALA A 46 -9.46 -0.41 0.46
C ALA A 46 -10.27 -1.51 -0.24
N LYS A 47 -11.59 -1.33 -0.38
CA LYS A 47 -12.48 -2.27 -1.09
C LYS A 47 -12.19 -2.31 -2.57
N ASP A 48 -12.10 -1.15 -3.20
CA ASP A 48 -11.92 -1.07 -4.64
C ASP A 48 -10.53 -1.63 -5.05
N VAL A 49 -9.48 -1.54 -4.19
CA VAL A 49 -8.19 -2.24 -4.39
C VAL A 49 -8.41 -3.74 -4.30
N SER A 50 -9.17 -4.19 -3.29
CA SER A 50 -9.35 -5.62 -3.02
C SER A 50 -10.22 -6.34 -4.04
N GLU A 51 -11.15 -5.62 -4.67
CA GLU A 51 -12.06 -6.14 -5.69
C GLU A 51 -11.54 -5.86 -7.10
N MET A 52 -10.35 -5.25 -7.20
CA MET A 52 -9.73 -4.83 -8.46
C MET A 52 -10.72 -4.02 -9.33
N ARG A 53 -11.63 -3.28 -8.67
CA ARG A 53 -12.60 -2.40 -9.30
C ARG A 53 -11.97 -1.02 -9.39
N GLU A 54 -11.35 -0.71 -10.52
CA GLU A 54 -11.21 0.66 -11.04
C GLU A 54 -10.63 1.77 -10.14
N LEU A 55 -9.90 1.48 -9.05
CA LEU A 55 -9.14 2.52 -8.32
C LEU A 55 -8.01 3.16 -9.09
N LEU A 56 -7.69 2.60 -10.25
CA LEU A 56 -6.77 3.24 -11.16
C LEU A 56 -7.26 4.65 -11.51
N TRP A 57 -8.56 4.92 -11.65
CA TRP A 57 -9.04 6.24 -12.11
C TRP A 57 -8.87 7.38 -11.10
N VAL A 58 -9.06 7.13 -9.80
CA VAL A 58 -9.00 8.19 -8.79
C VAL A 58 -7.57 8.72 -8.62
N PHE A 59 -6.55 7.85 -8.72
CA PHE A 59 -5.14 8.27 -8.69
C PHE A 59 -4.59 8.73 -10.05
N ARG A 60 -5.09 8.17 -11.15
CA ARG A 60 -4.65 8.49 -12.53
C ARG A 60 -5.07 9.89 -12.97
N SER A 61 -6.19 10.41 -12.48
CA SER A 61 -6.70 11.74 -12.86
C SER A 61 -5.84 12.93 -12.40
N LYS A 62 -5.05 12.81 -11.33
CA LYS A 62 -4.32 13.95 -10.75
C LYS A 62 -2.83 14.05 -11.07
N THR A 63 -2.22 13.00 -11.63
CA THR A 63 -0.75 13.03 -11.85
C THR A 63 -0.30 12.48 -13.20
N TRP A 64 -1.06 11.60 -13.87
CA TRP A 64 -0.59 10.97 -15.12
C TRP A 64 -1.74 10.73 -16.11
N VAL A 65 -1.92 11.68 -17.04
CA VAL A 65 -2.66 11.45 -18.29
C VAL A 65 -1.74 10.66 -19.23
N THR A 66 -1.90 9.34 -19.35
CA THR A 66 -1.38 8.62 -20.55
C THR A 66 -2.15 7.31 -20.84
N PRO A 67 -2.48 7.05 -22.13
CA PRO A 67 -2.96 5.75 -22.61
C PRO A 67 -1.87 4.67 -22.74
N TYR A 68 -0.61 4.99 -22.41
CA TYR A 68 0.56 4.10 -22.49
C TYR A 68 1.25 3.99 -21.13
N VAL A 69 0.71 3.16 -20.24
CA VAL A 69 1.41 2.73 -19.02
C VAL A 69 1.27 1.22 -18.93
N ASP A 70 2.37 0.52 -19.14
CA ASP A 70 2.44 -0.92 -18.92
C ASP A 70 2.65 -1.21 -17.44
N SER A 71 1.73 -1.95 -16.83
CA SER A 71 1.86 -2.39 -15.44
C SER A 71 2.90 -3.52 -15.36
N LEU A 72 4.00 -3.28 -14.65
CA LEU A 72 5.04 -4.29 -14.45
C LEU A 72 4.82 -5.06 -13.13
N PHE A 73 4.33 -6.30 -13.22
CA PHE A 73 4.12 -7.17 -12.04
C PHE A 73 5.20 -8.27 -11.91
N ASN A 74 6.43 -7.98 -12.33
CA ASN A 74 7.51 -8.97 -12.29
C ASN A 74 8.13 -9.10 -10.87
N ASN A 75 8.98 -10.11 -10.69
CA ASN A 75 9.65 -10.39 -9.41
C ASN A 75 10.53 -9.23 -8.92
N ILE A 76 11.01 -8.39 -9.84
CA ILE A 76 11.80 -7.19 -9.51
C ILE A 76 10.88 -6.16 -8.85
N ALA A 77 9.78 -5.80 -9.50
CA ALA A 77 8.78 -4.87 -8.96
C ALA A 77 8.22 -5.33 -7.61
N GLN A 78 7.98 -6.63 -7.44
CA GLN A 78 7.56 -7.22 -6.17
C GLN A 78 8.66 -7.12 -5.10
N GLY A 79 9.91 -7.39 -5.47
CA GLY A 79 11.08 -7.22 -4.60
C GLY A 79 11.18 -5.78 -4.09
N PHE A 80 11.18 -4.80 -4.98
CA PHE A 80 11.17 -3.39 -4.59
C PHE A 80 9.97 -3.02 -3.71
N SER A 81 8.76 -3.47 -4.06
CA SER A 81 7.55 -3.23 -3.24
C SER A 81 7.69 -3.76 -1.82
N LYS A 82 8.38 -4.90 -1.63
CA LYS A 82 8.68 -5.44 -0.29
C LYS A 82 9.59 -4.49 0.50
N TYR A 83 10.65 -3.97 -0.11
CA TYR A 83 11.58 -3.07 0.57
C TYR A 83 11.01 -1.67 0.80
N ILE A 84 10.13 -1.19 -0.09
CA ILE A 84 9.32 0.03 0.16
C ILE A 84 8.49 -0.15 1.43
N ARG A 85 7.92 -1.33 1.69
CA ARG A 85 7.16 -1.58 2.94
C ARG A 85 8.05 -1.61 4.18
N VAL A 86 9.28 -2.10 4.06
CA VAL A 86 10.26 -2.12 5.16
C VAL A 86 10.71 -0.71 5.52
N HIS A 87 11.03 0.11 4.53
CA HIS A 87 11.57 1.46 4.72
C HIS A 87 10.51 2.56 4.72
N GLY A 88 9.26 2.24 4.40
CA GLY A 88 8.20 3.21 4.09
C GLY A 88 7.94 4.25 5.18
N LEU A 89 8.04 3.87 6.46
CA LEU A 89 7.90 4.81 7.57
C LEU A 89 9.05 5.83 7.62
N LYS A 90 10.27 5.40 7.30
CA LYS A 90 11.48 6.25 7.28
C LYS A 90 11.58 7.12 6.03
N LEU A 91 10.93 6.71 4.93
CA LEU A 91 10.83 7.50 3.70
C LEU A 91 9.84 8.66 3.83
N LEU A 92 8.83 8.50 4.68
CA LEU A 92 7.85 9.53 5.00
C LEU A 92 8.41 10.40 6.14
N LYS A 93 9.36 11.28 5.80
CA LYS A 93 10.09 12.15 6.75
C LYS A 93 9.19 12.99 7.67
N ASP A 94 7.93 13.23 7.28
CA ASP A 94 6.96 14.04 8.03
C ASP A 94 5.82 13.22 8.68
N SER A 95 5.90 11.89 8.64
CA SER A 95 4.85 11.06 9.22
C SER A 95 5.11 10.74 10.68
N GLN A 96 4.17 11.13 11.55
CA GLN A 96 4.15 10.77 12.98
C GLN A 96 4.11 9.24 13.12
N GLU A 97 5.22 8.64 13.58
CA GLU A 97 5.27 7.23 13.97
C GLU A 97 4.14 6.95 14.97
N GLY A 98 3.37 5.90 14.71
CA GLY A 98 2.17 5.55 15.50
C GLY A 98 0.82 6.03 14.92
N VAL A 99 0.75 7.15 14.18
CA VAL A 99 -0.51 7.55 13.51
C VAL A 99 -0.84 6.59 12.37
N ILE A 100 0.18 6.20 11.59
CA ILE A 100 0.03 5.20 10.52
C ILE A 100 -0.40 3.84 11.09
N GLU A 101 0.14 3.42 12.23
CA GLU A 101 -0.21 2.13 12.83
C GLU A 101 -1.65 2.12 13.35
N ARG A 102 -2.08 3.18 14.04
CA ARG A 102 -3.47 3.34 14.47
C ARG A 102 -4.42 3.40 13.26
N ALA A 103 -4.05 4.12 12.21
CA ALA A 103 -4.84 4.19 10.97
C ALA A 103 -4.95 2.82 10.28
N LYS A 104 -3.86 2.05 10.22
CA LYS A 104 -3.85 0.67 9.67
C LYS A 104 -4.79 -0.25 10.47
N LEU A 105 -4.72 -0.22 11.80
CA LEU A 105 -5.57 -1.04 12.66
C LEU A 105 -7.05 -0.67 12.52
N GLY A 106 -7.37 0.64 12.53
CA GLY A 106 -8.73 1.13 12.32
C GLY A 106 -9.30 0.72 10.96
N LEU A 107 -8.49 0.83 9.90
CA LEU A 107 -8.85 0.40 8.56
C LEU A 107 -9.07 -1.11 8.47
N GLY A 108 -8.21 -1.92 9.10
CA GLY A 108 -8.35 -3.38 9.14
C GLY A 108 -9.64 -3.82 9.83
N HIS A 109 -9.98 -3.21 10.96
CA HIS A 109 -11.25 -3.47 11.65
C HIS A 109 -12.47 -3.08 10.80
N ALA A 110 -12.44 -1.91 10.16
CA ALA A 110 -13.52 -1.45 9.31
C ALA A 110 -13.69 -2.34 8.05
N PHE A 111 -12.58 -2.75 7.43
CA PHE A 111 -12.57 -3.61 6.25
C PHE A 111 -13.10 -5.02 6.56
N SER A 112 -12.68 -5.62 7.67
CA SER A 112 -13.15 -6.94 8.12
C SER A 112 -14.67 -6.97 8.33
N LYS A 113 -15.22 -5.92 8.98
CA LYS A 113 -16.66 -5.78 9.23
C LYS A 113 -17.50 -5.63 7.96
N VAL A 114 -16.92 -5.12 6.87
CA VAL A 114 -17.65 -4.97 5.61
C VAL A 114 -17.51 -6.20 4.72
N LYS A 115 -16.34 -6.83 4.70
CA LYS A 115 -16.11 -8.03 3.88
C LYS A 115 -16.83 -9.25 4.43
N VAL A 116 -16.86 -9.40 5.74
CA VAL A 116 -17.68 -10.40 6.42
C VAL A 116 -18.93 -9.66 6.85
N LYS A 117 -20.09 -9.89 6.21
CA LYS A 117 -21.38 -9.24 6.54
C LYS A 117 -21.76 -9.48 8.01
N PHE A 118 -21.16 -8.76 8.95
CA PHE A 118 -21.52 -8.80 10.36
C PHE A 118 -22.69 -7.86 10.57
N THR A 119 -23.89 -8.35 10.26
CA THR A 119 -25.13 -7.72 10.72
C THR A 119 -25.24 -7.98 12.21
N VAL A 120 -24.77 -7.05 13.04
CA VAL A 120 -25.17 -7.03 14.45
C VAL A 120 -26.57 -6.44 14.49
N GLN A 121 -27.59 -7.28 14.30
CA GLN A 121 -28.93 -6.96 14.75
C GLN A 121 -28.88 -6.96 16.28
N LYS A 122 -28.69 -5.79 16.88
CA LYS A 122 -29.00 -5.59 18.30
C LYS A 122 -30.52 -5.60 18.43
N ASN A 123 -31.10 -6.79 18.54
CA ASN A 123 -32.43 -6.89 19.11
C ASN A 123 -32.29 -6.52 20.59
N GLY A 124 -32.87 -5.38 20.95
CA GLY A 124 -33.00 -4.97 22.34
C GLY A 124 -33.80 -6.03 23.09
N ALA A 125 -33.19 -6.63 24.10
CA ALA A 125 -33.89 -7.27 25.18
C ALA A 125 -33.37 -6.63 26.47
N ASN A 126 -34.03 -5.54 26.85
CA ASN A 126 -34.01 -5.07 28.22
C ASN A 126 -34.62 -6.19 29.07
N ILE A 127 -33.80 -6.90 29.82
CA ILE A 127 -34.23 -7.74 30.94
C ILE A 127 -33.74 -7.07 32.23
N SER A 128 -34.61 -6.21 32.76
CA SER A 128 -34.75 -5.89 34.18
C SER A 128 -36.06 -5.14 34.37
#